data_AF-A0A7G3ZCN6-F1
#
_entry.id   AF-A0A7G3ZCN6-F1
#
_cell.length_a   1.000
_cell.length_b   1.000
_cell.length_c   1.000
_cell.angle_alpha   90.00
_cell.angle_beta   90.00
_cell.angle_gamma   90.00
#
_symmetry.space_group_name_H-M   'P 1'
#
loop_
_entity.id
_entity.type
_entity.pdbx_description
1 polymer ?
#
loop_
_entity_poly.entity_id
_entity_poly.type
_entity_poly.pdbx_seq_one_letter_code
_entity_poly.pdbx_strand_id
1 'polypeptide(L)'
;MAGSSDLNLLKSWNPKLAKNRQKVQKKEQEALEEEKKIRQAAKERELNDLATAKSKTGLEWMYDVPKQPETKSLPQEKPKLQRKNSTEKRIPTANKAKASRYDKDDPMNKFKVAKKRLNKK
;
A
#
# COMPACT_ATOMS: atom_id res chain seq x y z
N MET A 1 -67.95 8.44 -4.82
CA MET A 1 -66.83 8.48 -5.78
C MET A 1 -65.52 8.34 -5.00
N ALA A 2 -64.60 7.55 -5.54
CA ALA A 2 -63.46 6.94 -4.84
C ALA A 2 -62.54 7.94 -4.13
N GLY A 3 -62.28 7.70 -2.84
CA GLY A 3 -61.44 8.55 -1.99
C GLY A 3 -60.47 7.77 -1.11
N SER A 4 -59.94 6.63 -1.59
CA SER A 4 -58.92 5.87 -0.85
C SER A 4 -57.69 5.64 -1.71
N SER A 5 -57.05 6.73 -2.13
CA SER A 5 -55.65 6.68 -2.58
C SER A 5 -54.77 6.40 -1.36
N ASP A 6 -53.83 5.45 -1.46
CA ASP A 6 -52.91 5.12 -0.37
C ASP A 6 -52.15 6.38 0.06
N LEU A 7 -52.41 6.83 1.30
CA LEU A 7 -51.79 8.02 1.89
C LEU A 7 -50.26 7.97 1.80
N ASN A 8 -49.67 6.78 1.80
CA ASN A 8 -48.23 6.61 1.71
C ASN A 8 -47.67 7.02 0.33
N LEU A 9 -48.46 6.99 -0.74
CA LEU A 9 -48.01 7.43 -2.07
C LEU A 9 -47.83 8.94 -2.15
N LEU A 10 -48.41 9.71 -1.22
CA LEU A 10 -48.19 11.15 -1.12
C LEU A 10 -46.92 11.47 -0.31
N LYS A 11 -46.35 10.49 0.41
CA LYS A 11 -45.19 10.71 1.27
C LYS A 11 -43.90 10.65 0.47
N SER A 12 -43.11 11.71 0.59
CA SER A 12 -41.83 11.85 -0.11
C SER A 12 -40.78 10.81 0.29
N TRP A 13 -40.90 10.21 1.47
CA TRP A 13 -39.98 9.16 1.94
C TRP A 13 -40.36 7.75 1.47
N ASN A 14 -41.54 7.56 0.86
CA ASN A 14 -41.99 6.23 0.45
C ASN A 14 -41.06 5.64 -0.63
N PRO A 15 -40.43 4.47 -0.41
CA PRO A 15 -39.50 3.87 -1.38
C PRO A 15 -40.20 3.40 -2.65
N LYS A 16 -41.51 3.14 -2.61
CA LYS A 16 -42.30 2.68 -3.76
C LYS A 16 -42.58 3.79 -4.77
N LEU A 17 -42.42 5.06 -4.37
CA LEU A 17 -42.65 6.21 -5.22
C LEU A 17 -41.66 6.21 -6.40
N ALA A 18 -42.15 6.39 -7.62
CA ALA A 18 -41.35 6.25 -8.84
C ALA A 18 -40.08 7.13 -8.84
N LYS A 19 -40.18 8.38 -8.37
CA LYS A 19 -39.04 9.29 -8.22
C LYS A 19 -37.97 8.74 -7.27
N ASN A 20 -38.35 8.08 -6.18
CA ASN A 20 -37.40 7.50 -5.24
C ASN A 20 -36.74 6.25 -5.80
N ARG A 21 -37.52 5.39 -6.46
CA ARG A 21 -36.98 4.23 -7.19
C ARG A 21 -35.95 4.64 -8.24
N GLN A 22 -36.23 5.70 -9.00
CA GLN A 22 -35.27 6.25 -9.97
C GLN A 22 -34.00 6.78 -9.31
N LYS A 23 -34.10 7.46 -8.15
CA LYS A 23 -32.93 7.91 -7.40
C LYS A 23 -32.08 6.74 -6.92
N VAL A 24 -32.71 5.68 -6.41
CA VAL A 24 -32.02 4.45 -5.98
C VAL A 24 -31.30 3.81 -7.15
N GLN A 25 -31.99 3.62 -8.29
CA GLN A 25 -31.40 3.04 -9.49
C GLN A 25 -30.19 3.83 -10.02
N LYS A 26 -30.26 5.16 -10.02
CA LYS A 26 -29.12 6.00 -10.42
C LYS A 26 -27.91 5.78 -9.50
N LYS A 27 -28.13 5.78 -8.18
CA LYS A 27 -27.05 5.52 -7.22
C LYS A 27 -26.49 4.10 -7.32
N GLU A 28 -27.34 3.11 -7.59
CA GLU A 28 -26.90 1.73 -7.84
C GLU A 28 -26.03 1.65 -9.10
N GLN A 29 -26.40 2.34 -10.16
CA GLN A 29 -25.60 2.42 -11.39
C GLN A 29 -24.26 3.09 -11.15
N GLU A 30 -24.25 4.25 -10.48
CA GLU A 30 -23.02 4.97 -10.10
C GLU A 30 -22.08 4.06 -9.27
N ALA A 31 -22.60 3.36 -8.27
CA ALA A 31 -21.81 2.43 -7.45
C ALA A 31 -21.21 1.28 -8.28
N LEU A 32 -22.00 0.71 -9.21
CA LEU A 32 -21.50 -0.34 -10.10
C LEU A 32 -20.42 0.16 -11.07
N GLU A 33 -20.51 1.40 -11.52
CA GLU A 33 -19.49 2.02 -12.37
C GLU A 33 -18.19 2.27 -11.60
N GLU A 34 -18.28 2.77 -10.37
CA GLU A 34 -17.12 2.95 -9.48
C GLU A 34 -16.42 1.62 -9.20
N GLU A 35 -17.16 0.57 -8.86
CA GLU A 35 -16.61 -0.77 -8.65
C GLU A 35 -15.92 -1.32 -9.90
N LYS A 36 -16.52 -1.15 -11.08
CA LYS A 36 -15.91 -1.56 -12.35
C LYS A 36 -14.60 -0.82 -12.60
N LYS A 37 -14.56 0.49 -12.36
CA LYS A 37 -13.36 1.31 -12.54
C LYS A 37 -12.25 0.89 -11.59
N ILE A 38 -12.57 0.66 -10.32
CA ILE A 38 -11.61 0.16 -9.32
C ILE A 38 -11.08 -1.22 -9.73
N ARG A 39 -11.97 -2.11 -10.19
CA ARG A 39 -11.58 -3.45 -10.64
C ARG A 39 -10.69 -3.42 -11.88
N GLN A 40 -10.95 -2.54 -12.83
CA GLN A 40 -10.10 -2.34 -14.00
C GLN A 40 -8.72 -1.82 -13.57
N ALA A 41 -8.66 -0.79 -12.73
CA ALA A 41 -7.41 -0.24 -12.21
C ALA A 41 -6.60 -1.29 -11.42
N ALA A 42 -7.27 -2.16 -10.64
CA ALA A 42 -6.60 -3.25 -9.93
C ALA A 42 -5.98 -4.26 -10.89
N LYS A 43 -6.70 -4.67 -11.95
CA LYS A 43 -6.17 -5.59 -12.97
C LYS A 43 -5.00 -4.98 -13.74
N GLU A 44 -5.08 -3.70 -14.09
CA GLU A 44 -3.98 -3.00 -14.76
C GLU A 44 -2.73 -2.93 -13.86
N ARG A 45 -2.92 -2.69 -12.56
CA ARG A 45 -1.82 -2.76 -11.58
C ARG A 45 -1.23 -4.16 -11.48
N GLU A 46 -2.05 -5.20 -11.40
CA GLU A 46 -1.56 -6.59 -11.38
C GLU A 46 -0.75 -6.94 -12.64
N LEU A 47 -1.23 -6.56 -13.83
CA LEU A 47 -0.51 -6.79 -15.07
C LEU A 47 0.80 -5.99 -15.14
N ASN A 48 0.78 -4.73 -14.69
CA ASN A 48 1.98 -3.92 -14.64
C ASN A 48 2.98 -4.50 -13.64
N ASP A 49 2.54 -4.91 -12.45
CA ASP A 49 3.41 -5.56 -11.45
C ASP A 49 4.02 -6.86 -11.99
N LEU A 50 3.25 -7.68 -12.72
CA LEU A 50 3.77 -8.89 -13.36
C LEU A 50 4.75 -8.60 -14.51
N ALA A 51 4.47 -7.61 -15.34
CA ALA A 51 5.37 -7.18 -16.41
C ALA A 51 6.67 -6.63 -15.84
N THR A 52 6.54 -5.78 -14.82
CA THR A 52 7.65 -5.14 -14.14
C THR A 52 8.47 -6.14 -13.32
N ALA A 53 7.84 -7.16 -12.71
CA ALA A 53 8.55 -8.23 -12.01
C ALA A 53 9.37 -9.12 -12.97
N LYS A 54 8.95 -9.26 -14.23
CA LYS A 54 9.75 -9.96 -15.26
C LYS A 54 10.91 -9.13 -15.79
N SER A 55 10.79 -7.80 -15.82
CA SER A 55 11.85 -6.91 -16.32
C SER A 55 12.80 -6.41 -15.23
N LYS A 56 12.36 -6.33 -13.97
CA LYS A 56 13.19 -5.93 -12.83
C LYS A 56 14.07 -7.09 -12.38
N THR A 57 15.31 -7.09 -12.86
CA THR A 57 16.41 -7.95 -12.35
C THR A 57 16.81 -7.63 -10.90
N GLY A 58 16.09 -6.75 -10.20
CA GLY A 58 16.42 -6.28 -8.86
C GLY A 58 17.64 -5.35 -8.81
N LEU A 59 18.24 -5.02 -9.95
CA LEU A 59 19.42 -4.15 -10.09
C LEU A 59 19.08 -2.74 -10.60
N GLU A 60 17.81 -2.38 -10.76
CA GLU A 60 17.44 -1.03 -11.24
C GLU A 60 17.98 0.09 -10.34
N TRP A 61 18.00 -0.10 -9.03
CA TRP A 61 18.61 0.85 -8.08
C TRP A 61 20.12 1.07 -8.31
N MET A 62 20.79 0.14 -8.98
CA MET A 62 22.23 0.21 -9.30
C MET A 62 22.48 0.90 -10.65
N TYR A 63 21.50 0.88 -11.56
CA TYR A 63 21.62 1.42 -12.92
C TYR A 63 20.80 2.70 -13.18
N ASP A 64 19.97 3.14 -12.22
CA ASP A 64 19.42 4.50 -12.14
C ASP A 64 20.52 5.51 -11.80
N VAL A 65 21.55 5.56 -12.64
CA VAL A 65 22.55 6.62 -12.59
C VAL A 65 21.93 7.83 -13.29
N PRO A 66 21.68 8.96 -12.59
CA PRO A 66 21.27 10.17 -13.28
C PRO A 66 22.37 10.51 -14.28
N LYS A 67 22.03 10.55 -15.58
CA LYS A 67 22.91 11.03 -16.64
C LYS A 67 23.36 12.45 -16.27
N GLN A 68 24.50 12.55 -15.63
CA GLN A 68 25.19 13.80 -15.42
C GLN A 68 25.47 14.41 -16.80
N PRO A 69 25.20 15.71 -17.02
CA PRO A 69 25.64 16.35 -18.24
C PRO A 69 27.17 16.25 -18.31
N GLU A 70 27.66 15.70 -19.41
CA GLU A 70 29.08 15.46 -19.74
C GLU A 70 29.91 16.75 -19.59
N THR A 71 30.31 17.07 -18.37
CA THR A 71 31.32 18.09 -18.09
C THR A 71 32.60 17.35 -17.73
N LYS A 72 33.48 17.26 -18.73
CA LYS A 72 34.86 16.80 -18.61
C LYS A 72 35.52 17.50 -17.41
N SER A 73 35.60 16.82 -16.27
CA SER A 73 36.36 17.29 -15.12
C SER A 73 37.43 16.26 -14.77
N LEU A 74 38.64 16.79 -14.62
CA LEU A 74 39.94 16.12 -14.50
C LEU A 74 40.00 15.07 -13.37
N PRO A 75 40.96 14.12 -13.41
CA PRO A 75 41.08 13.10 -12.38
C PRO A 75 41.45 13.75 -11.05
N GLN A 76 40.54 13.76 -10.08
CA GLN A 76 40.85 14.15 -8.72
C GLN A 76 41.54 12.99 -7.99
N GLU A 77 42.69 13.29 -7.37
CA GLU A 77 43.46 12.35 -6.58
C GLU A 77 42.64 11.83 -5.37
N LYS A 78 42.66 10.51 -5.18
CA LYS A 78 41.91 9.84 -4.10
C LYS A 78 42.49 10.25 -2.74
N PRO A 79 41.66 10.64 -1.75
CA PRO A 79 42.15 10.88 -0.40
C PRO A 79 42.59 9.54 0.24
N LYS A 80 43.85 9.50 0.69
CA LYS A 80 44.41 8.33 1.40
C LYS A 80 43.70 8.15 2.74
N LEU A 81 43.00 7.03 2.89
CA LEU A 81 42.35 6.60 4.14
C LEU A 81 43.42 6.36 5.22
N GLN A 82 43.46 7.22 6.24
CA GLN A 82 44.21 6.96 7.45
C GLN A 82 43.48 5.91 8.30
N ARG A 83 44.15 4.79 8.58
CA ARG A 83 43.64 3.73 9.47
C ARG A 83 43.64 4.27 10.89
N LYS A 84 42.46 4.62 11.40
CA LYS A 84 42.26 4.87 12.84
C LYS A 84 42.12 3.51 13.53
N ASN A 85 43.02 3.24 14.47
CA ASN A 85 43.04 2.00 15.25
C ASN A 85 41.71 1.83 15.98
N SER A 86 41.15 0.62 15.91
CA SER A 86 39.83 0.28 16.44
C SER A 86 39.80 0.39 17.96
N THR A 87 39.11 1.40 18.50
CA THR A 87 38.53 1.27 19.83
C THR A 87 37.27 0.44 19.67
N GLU A 88 37.36 -0.88 19.88
CA GLU A 88 36.20 -1.76 20.00
C GLU A 88 35.31 -1.27 21.14
N LYS A 89 34.31 -0.44 20.85
CA LYS A 89 33.16 -0.32 21.73
C LYS A 89 32.29 -1.55 21.50
N ARG A 90 32.57 -2.61 22.25
CA ARG A 90 31.67 -3.75 22.44
C ARG A 90 30.27 -3.21 22.75
N ILE A 91 29.32 -3.50 21.87
CA ILE A 91 27.90 -3.25 22.12
C ILE A 91 27.50 -4.19 23.27
N PRO A 92 27.05 -3.69 24.44
CA PRO A 92 26.58 -4.55 25.50
C PRO A 92 25.31 -5.26 25.01
N THR A 93 25.40 -6.58 24.89
CA THR A 93 24.23 -7.43 24.69
C THR A 93 23.45 -7.52 26.01
N ALA A 94 22.13 -7.64 25.87
CA ALA A 94 21.11 -7.73 26.91
C ALA A 94 20.69 -6.40 27.57
N ASN A 95 19.66 -5.79 26.98
CA ASN A 95 18.48 -5.38 27.75
C ASN A 95 17.24 -5.69 26.91
N LYS A 96 16.36 -6.57 27.42
CA LYS A 96 15.02 -6.79 26.90
C LYS A 96 14.28 -5.46 26.98
N ALA A 97 14.27 -4.70 25.88
CA ALA A 97 13.46 -3.51 25.76
C ALA A 97 12.00 -3.92 25.94
N LYS A 98 11.32 -3.28 26.90
CA LYS A 98 9.89 -3.45 27.12
C LYS A 98 9.20 -3.23 25.77
N ALA A 99 8.46 -4.24 25.29
CA ALA A 99 7.68 -4.14 24.07
C ALA A 99 6.84 -2.86 24.13
N SER A 100 7.08 -1.97 23.19
CA SER A 100 6.27 -0.77 23.05
C SER A 100 4.84 -1.23 22.75
N ARG A 101 3.83 -0.49 23.24
CA ARG A 101 2.42 -0.89 23.03
C ARG A 101 2.06 -1.05 21.54
N TYR A 102 2.83 -0.39 20.67
CA TYR A 102 2.70 -0.41 19.21
C TYR A 102 3.21 -1.71 18.54
N ASP A 103 4.01 -2.52 19.24
CA ASP A 103 4.52 -3.79 18.67
C ASP A 103 3.41 -4.84 18.48
N LYS A 104 2.24 -4.66 19.12
CA LYS A 104 1.10 -5.58 19.03
C LYS A 104 0.27 -5.39 17.76
N ASP A 105 0.27 -4.18 17.22
CA ASP A 105 -0.52 -3.81 16.03
C ASP A 105 0.32 -3.83 14.74
N ASP A 106 1.63 -4.10 14.85
CA ASP A 106 2.49 -4.30 13.68
C ASP A 106 2.08 -5.61 12.95
N PRO A 107 1.55 -5.54 11.71
CA PRO A 107 1.19 -6.74 10.94
C PRO A 107 2.39 -7.67 10.70
N MET A 108 3.61 -7.16 10.84
CA MET A 108 4.85 -7.90 10.65
C MET A 108 5.31 -8.70 11.87
N ASN A 109 4.69 -8.47 13.04
CA ASN A 109 5.02 -9.24 14.24
C ASN A 109 4.51 -10.69 14.18
N LYS A 110 3.42 -10.94 13.42
CA LYS A 110 2.83 -12.29 13.23
C LYS A 110 3.82 -13.29 12.62
N PHE A 111 4.68 -12.83 11.72
CA PHE A 111 5.68 -13.68 11.05
C PHE A 111 6.88 -14.02 11.94
N LYS A 112 7.22 -13.14 12.90
CA LYS A 112 8.32 -13.38 13.86
C LYS A 112 7.95 -14.49 14.85
N VAL A 113 6.69 -14.58 15.25
CA VAL A 113 6.17 -15.63 16.16
C VAL A 113 6.24 -17.01 15.50
N ALA A 114 5.93 -17.11 14.20
CA ALA A 114 5.96 -18.36 13.46
C ALA A 114 7.38 -18.97 13.37
N LYS A 115 8.40 -18.15 13.07
CA LYS A 115 9.80 -18.61 13.01
C LYS A 115 10.32 -19.11 14.36
N LYS A 116 9.89 -18.48 15.47
CA LYS A 116 10.33 -18.87 16.82
C LYS A 116 9.78 -20.24 17.26
N ARG A 117 8.65 -20.67 16.70
CA ARG A 117 8.05 -21.99 16.97
C ARG A 117 8.74 -23.12 16.20
N LEU A 118 9.27 -22.83 15.01
CA LEU A 118 10.02 -23.80 14.20
C LEU A 118 11.38 -24.16 14.80
N ASN A 119 12.06 -23.20 15.43
CA ASN A 119 13.38 -23.43 16.04
C ASN A 119 13.32 -23.98 17.48
N LYS A 120 12.15 -24.45 17.94
CA LYS A 120 11.96 -25.03 19.29
C LYS A 120 11.59 -26.52 19.23
N LYS A 121 12.22 -27.24 18.31
CA LYS A 121 12.29 -28.70 18.27
C LYS A 121 13.75 -29.11 18.33
#